data_AF-A0A9C8WEB5-F1
#
_entry.id   AF-A0A9C8WEB5-F1
#
_cell.length_a   1.000
_cell.length_b   1.000
_cell.length_c   1.000
_cell.angle_alpha   90.00
_cell.angle_beta   90.00
_cell.angle_gamma   90.00
#
_symmetry.space_group_name_H-M   'P 1'
#
loop_
_entity.id
_entity.type
_entity.pdbx_description
1 polymer ?
#
loop_
_entity_poly.entity_id
_entity_poly.type
_entity_poly.pdbx_seq_one_letter_code
_entity_poly.pdbx_strand_id
1 'polypeptide(L)'
;MMVTFVSQCEKKALNRTRRVLDSFANRIGDNAWQTVITNEGLNAVKKLLRKTASKNTAVSCHWIRSRSRSELVWVVGRRCAFNHQGLVPVNFTSKEVIMDKLPIETSHLVANTKSQLLSQHLFSVGFVAYYLLELMGIENSKLKQSAFIAGILHDIGKIDPEFQNWVSKKNNKLPEDIVPEDGVHIAAPKKFSFEKHPRHHELSWLLSEALLAESSAISKPQRFQIAHGIYWHHTKPFRKEDKFTDAEKIFAIFKASLTDTKFNDIYDQAHAVLSDVAKFSSRYEVSSLLPDFTKRFESIDKNLPIFKKYDNILDDLDRYKEDVRHNALNNLVRAAVISADRLISSCSAEDLEEYFIDGSLRELVDNRTQEAGQLLSGIQDCLNGFDRRFPSSAQNSAQREAAKKLAKLQEIAAINESSNISVLQGPAGCGKTKIALEWAQRTEAKKIIWVCPRVQVC
;
A
#
# COMPACT_ATOMS: atom_id res chain seq x y z
N MET A 1 -3.31 -7.05 48.85
CA MET A 1 -3.82 -6.04 47.90
C MET A 1 -5.31 -5.85 48.13
N MET A 2 -5.87 -4.66 47.92
CA MET A 2 -7.30 -4.42 48.11
C MET A 2 -8.04 -4.55 46.79
N VAL A 3 -9.02 -5.46 46.70
CA VAL A 3 -9.75 -5.74 45.47
C VAL A 3 -11.25 -5.52 45.64
N THR A 4 -11.88 -5.10 44.56
CA THR A 4 -13.34 -5.01 44.42
C THR A 4 -13.80 -5.96 43.32
N PHE A 5 -14.84 -6.73 43.60
CA PHE A 5 -15.51 -7.58 42.62
C PHE A 5 -16.89 -6.99 42.31
N VAL A 6 -17.23 -6.88 41.02
CA VAL A 6 -18.54 -6.43 40.57
C VAL A 6 -19.16 -7.52 39.71
N SER A 7 -20.42 -7.88 39.99
CA SER A 7 -21.14 -8.91 39.26
C SER A 7 -22.28 -8.32 38.41
N GLN A 8 -22.35 -8.76 37.15
CA GLN A 8 -23.50 -8.58 36.26
C GLN A 8 -24.07 -9.96 35.87
N CYS A 9 -24.02 -10.91 36.81
CA CYS A 9 -24.52 -12.26 36.59
C CYS A 9 -26.05 -12.27 36.55
N GLU A 10 -26.60 -13.04 35.62
CA GLU A 10 -28.04 -13.19 35.45
C GLU A 10 -28.52 -14.61 35.82
N LYS A 11 -29.81 -14.74 36.14
CA LYS A 11 -30.47 -16.03 36.37
C LYS A 11 -29.76 -16.85 37.46
N LYS A 12 -29.66 -18.17 37.28
CA LYS A 12 -29.02 -19.10 38.23
C LYS A 12 -27.52 -18.82 38.45
N ALA A 13 -26.85 -18.06 37.57
CA ALA A 13 -25.44 -17.72 37.73
C ALA A 13 -25.20 -16.72 38.86
N LEU A 14 -26.17 -15.86 39.16
CA LEU A 14 -26.06 -14.89 40.26
C LEU A 14 -25.92 -15.59 41.60
N ASN A 15 -26.83 -16.50 41.92
CA ASN A 15 -26.80 -17.24 43.19
C ASN A 15 -25.53 -18.07 43.37
N ARG A 16 -25.00 -18.65 42.29
CA ARG A 16 -23.73 -19.39 42.31
C ARG A 16 -22.54 -18.48 42.56
N THR A 17 -22.50 -17.33 41.87
CA THR A 17 -21.44 -16.34 42.01
C THR A 17 -21.42 -15.75 43.41
N ARG A 18 -22.59 -15.43 43.96
CA ARG A 18 -22.77 -14.95 45.34
C ARG A 18 -22.18 -15.94 46.34
N ARG A 19 -22.53 -17.23 46.25
CA ARG A 19 -21.98 -18.27 47.13
C ARG A 19 -20.45 -18.34 47.12
N VAL A 20 -19.84 -18.15 45.95
CA VAL A 20 -18.37 -18.13 45.85
C VAL A 20 -17.81 -16.84 46.43
N LEU A 21 -18.31 -15.66 46.02
CA LEU A 21 -17.73 -14.39 46.47
C LEU A 21 -17.96 -14.11 47.96
N ASP A 22 -19.11 -14.50 48.52
CA ASP A 22 -19.44 -14.33 49.94
C ASP A 22 -18.48 -15.11 50.86
N SER A 23 -17.87 -16.21 50.39
CA SER A 23 -16.90 -16.96 51.19
C SER A 23 -15.50 -16.33 51.22
N PHE A 24 -15.20 -15.39 50.32
CA PHE A 24 -13.87 -14.78 50.19
C PHE A 24 -13.84 -13.26 50.43
N ALA A 25 -14.97 -12.58 50.33
CA ALA A 25 -15.04 -11.14 50.39
C ALA A 25 -16.31 -10.63 51.07
N ASN A 26 -16.21 -9.43 51.67
CA ASN A 26 -17.35 -8.79 52.28
C ASN A 26 -18.23 -8.17 51.20
N ARG A 27 -19.52 -8.51 51.21
CA ARG A 27 -20.50 -7.91 50.30
C ARG A 27 -20.80 -6.47 50.76
N ILE A 28 -20.56 -5.51 49.88
CA ILE A 28 -20.77 -4.07 50.14
C ILE A 28 -21.95 -3.48 49.36
N GLY A 29 -22.57 -4.26 48.48
CA GLY A 29 -23.79 -3.91 47.75
C GLY A 29 -24.41 -5.14 47.10
N ASP A 30 -25.56 -4.99 46.43
CA ASP A 30 -26.32 -6.14 45.91
C ASP A 30 -25.49 -7.07 45.01
N ASN A 31 -24.59 -6.49 44.21
CA ASN A 31 -23.70 -7.20 43.30
C ASN A 31 -22.25 -6.73 43.40
N ALA A 32 -21.82 -6.27 44.59
CA ALA A 32 -20.47 -5.77 44.80
C ALA A 32 -19.84 -6.34 46.08
N TRP A 33 -18.56 -6.72 45.99
CA TRP A 33 -17.78 -7.26 47.09
C TRP A 33 -16.42 -6.57 47.18
N GLN A 34 -15.89 -6.47 48.39
CA GLN A 34 -14.59 -5.88 48.63
C GLN A 34 -13.83 -6.66 49.71
N THR A 35 -12.53 -6.85 49.50
CA THR A 35 -11.67 -7.56 50.46
C THR A 35 -10.21 -7.19 50.27
N VAL A 36 -9.40 -7.47 51.30
CA VAL A 36 -7.94 -7.46 51.20
C VAL A 36 -7.47 -8.90 51.03
N ILE A 37 -6.83 -9.20 49.90
CA ILE A 37 -6.45 -10.57 49.51
C ILE A 37 -5.01 -10.63 48.97
N THR A 38 -4.41 -11.82 48.97
CA THR A 38 -3.12 -12.12 48.33
C THR A 38 -3.29 -12.44 46.83
N ASN A 39 -2.20 -12.43 46.05
CA ASN A 39 -2.24 -12.79 44.61
C ASN A 39 -2.68 -14.24 44.40
N GLU A 40 -2.22 -15.13 45.28
CA GLU A 40 -2.63 -16.54 45.28
C GLU A 40 -4.12 -16.70 45.59
N GLY A 41 -4.63 -15.98 46.60
CA GLY A 41 -6.05 -15.96 46.93
C GLY A 41 -6.89 -15.42 45.77
N LEU A 42 -6.44 -14.36 45.10
CA LEU A 42 -7.11 -13.80 43.93
C LEU A 42 -7.19 -14.80 42.76
N ASN A 43 -6.11 -15.52 42.50
CA ASN A 43 -6.07 -16.57 41.49
C ASN A 43 -6.96 -17.77 41.85
N ALA A 44 -7.05 -18.14 43.13
CA ALA A 44 -7.95 -19.18 43.60
C ALA A 44 -9.43 -18.79 43.38
N VAL A 45 -9.82 -17.57 43.73
CA VAL A 45 -11.16 -17.03 43.47
C VAL A 45 -11.48 -17.05 41.97
N LYS A 46 -10.55 -16.59 41.13
CA LYS A 46 -10.69 -16.62 39.67
C LYS A 46 -10.92 -18.05 39.14
N LYS A 47 -10.17 -19.03 39.66
CA LYS A 47 -10.29 -20.45 39.28
C LYS A 47 -11.66 -21.02 39.68
N LEU A 48 -12.15 -20.71 40.88
CA LEU A 48 -13.46 -21.14 41.38
C LEU A 48 -14.61 -20.54 40.56
N LEU A 49 -14.56 -19.22 40.30
CA LEU A 49 -15.55 -18.55 39.47
C LEU A 49 -15.59 -19.14 38.06
N ARG A 50 -14.43 -19.43 37.46
CA ARG A 50 -14.33 -20.08 36.14
C ARG A 50 -14.93 -21.49 36.14
N LYS A 51 -14.75 -22.28 37.21
CA LYS A 51 -15.29 -23.64 37.30
C LYS A 51 -16.82 -23.66 37.29
N THR A 52 -17.45 -22.65 37.88
CA THR A 52 -18.92 -22.52 37.95
C THR A 52 -19.50 -21.59 36.88
N ALA A 53 -18.67 -21.08 35.96
CA ALA A 53 -19.07 -20.10 34.97
C ALA A 53 -20.04 -20.69 33.94
N SER A 54 -21.02 -19.89 33.55
CA SER A 54 -21.97 -20.19 32.49
C SER A 54 -22.12 -18.99 31.56
N LYS A 55 -22.93 -19.10 30.50
CA LYS A 55 -23.23 -17.98 29.58
C LYS A 55 -23.83 -16.74 30.25
N ASN A 56 -24.35 -16.87 31.47
CA ASN A 56 -24.94 -15.79 32.26
C ASN A 56 -24.03 -15.30 33.40
N THR A 57 -22.79 -15.79 33.48
CA THR A 57 -21.82 -15.36 34.48
C THR A 57 -21.06 -14.16 33.92
N ALA A 58 -20.99 -13.07 34.68
CA ALA A 58 -20.20 -11.88 34.37
C ALA A 58 -19.69 -11.27 35.68
N VAL A 59 -18.38 -11.36 35.92
CA VAL A 59 -17.72 -10.81 37.11
C VAL A 59 -16.46 -10.07 36.71
N SER A 60 -16.33 -8.80 37.09
CA SER A 60 -15.11 -8.02 36.94
C SER A 60 -14.37 -7.90 38.28
N CYS A 61 -13.04 -7.90 38.22
CA CYS A 61 -12.17 -7.70 39.37
C CYS A 61 -11.28 -6.48 39.17
N HIS A 62 -11.39 -5.54 40.10
CA HIS A 62 -10.60 -4.32 40.13
C HIS A 62 -9.65 -4.31 41.31
N TRP A 63 -8.39 -3.99 41.05
CA TRP A 63 -7.40 -3.74 42.09
C TRP A 63 -7.36 -2.24 42.39
N ILE A 64 -7.59 -1.89 43.65
CA ILE A 64 -7.45 -0.52 44.16
C ILE A 64 -5.97 -0.29 44.48
N ARG A 65 -5.29 0.50 43.64
CA ARG A 65 -3.87 0.87 43.86
C ARG A 65 -3.73 2.09 44.75
N SER A 66 -4.62 3.06 44.60
CA SER A 66 -4.65 4.30 45.40
C SER A 66 -6.09 4.79 45.55
N ARG A 67 -6.30 5.88 46.31
CA ARG A 67 -7.61 6.50 46.50
C ARG A 67 -8.28 6.95 45.19
N SER A 68 -7.52 7.22 44.14
CA SER A 68 -8.04 7.72 42.85
C SER A 68 -7.80 6.76 41.67
N ARG A 69 -7.16 5.61 41.88
CA ARG A 69 -6.83 4.68 40.79
C ARG A 69 -7.25 3.25 41.13
N SER A 70 -8.15 2.73 40.31
CA SER A 70 -8.51 1.32 40.22
C SER A 70 -8.13 0.77 38.85
N GLU A 71 -7.55 -0.43 38.81
CA GLU A 71 -7.15 -1.11 37.58
C GLU A 71 -7.94 -2.41 37.42
N LEU A 72 -8.44 -2.66 36.20
CA LEU A 72 -9.07 -3.93 35.88
C LEU A 72 -8.00 -5.03 35.83
N VAL A 73 -8.13 -6.05 36.67
CA VAL A 73 -7.21 -7.19 36.68
C VAL A 73 -7.68 -8.28 35.73
N TRP A 74 -8.97 -8.62 35.79
CA TRP A 74 -9.59 -9.63 34.92
C TRP A 74 -11.11 -9.57 34.92
N VAL A 75 -11.71 -10.22 33.92
CA VAL A 75 -13.15 -10.50 33.83
C VAL A 75 -13.36 -12.00 33.67
N VAL A 76 -14.35 -12.56 34.36
CA VAL A 76 -14.77 -13.97 34.23
C VAL A 76 -16.17 -14.03 33.63
N GLY A 77 -16.30 -14.78 32.53
CA GLY A 77 -17.57 -15.01 31.82
C GLY A 77 -17.81 -13.99 30.71
N ARG A 78 -19.05 -13.49 30.61
CA ARG A 78 -19.53 -12.60 29.55
C ARG A 78 -18.87 -11.22 29.66
N ARG A 79 -17.89 -10.95 28.78
CA ARG A 79 -17.14 -9.68 28.75
C ARG A 79 -17.98 -8.49 28.27
N CYS A 80 -18.96 -8.71 27.39
CA CYS A 80 -19.81 -7.63 26.86
C CYS A 80 -20.74 -6.99 27.90
N ALA A 81 -20.83 -7.55 29.12
CA ALA A 81 -21.50 -6.92 30.24
C ALA A 81 -20.70 -5.74 30.86
N PHE A 82 -19.46 -5.54 30.41
CA PHE A 82 -18.57 -4.49 30.91
C PHE A 82 -17.92 -3.73 29.73
N ASN A 83 -17.52 -2.49 29.96
CA ASN A 83 -16.69 -1.74 29.00
C ASN A 83 -15.20 -2.16 29.09
N HIS A 84 -14.33 -1.51 28.30
CA HIS A 84 -12.89 -1.80 28.27
C HIS A 84 -12.17 -1.60 29.61
N GLN A 85 -12.72 -0.80 30.52
CA GLN A 85 -12.22 -0.59 31.90
C GLN A 85 -12.88 -1.52 32.93
N GLY A 86 -13.77 -2.42 32.49
CA GLY A 86 -14.49 -3.34 33.36
C GLY A 86 -15.66 -2.71 34.13
N LEU A 87 -16.09 -1.50 33.75
CA LEU A 87 -17.22 -0.79 34.33
C LEU A 87 -18.55 -1.25 33.69
N VAL A 88 -19.62 -1.20 34.47
CA VAL A 88 -20.96 -1.61 34.03
C VAL A 88 -21.57 -0.49 33.17
N PRO A 89 -22.05 -0.78 31.95
CA PRO A 89 -22.75 0.20 31.13
C PRO A 89 -24.08 0.60 31.80
N VAL A 90 -24.38 1.91 31.83
CA VAL A 90 -25.63 2.43 32.41
C VAL A 90 -26.77 2.55 31.39
N ASN A 91 -26.46 2.58 30.10
CA ASN A 91 -27.42 2.65 29.00
C ASN A 91 -27.04 1.65 27.91
N PHE A 92 -28.04 0.96 27.35
CA PHE A 92 -27.88 0.02 26.24
C PHE A 92 -28.80 0.42 25.10
N THR A 93 -28.34 0.27 23.85
CA THR A 93 -29.15 0.54 22.65
C THR A 93 -28.89 -0.55 21.63
N SER A 94 -29.95 -1.00 20.96
CA SER A 94 -29.91 -1.92 19.83
C SER A 94 -29.84 -1.20 18.48
N LYS A 95 -30.04 0.12 18.46
CA LYS A 95 -29.76 0.96 17.29
C LYS A 95 -28.26 1.18 17.21
N GLU A 96 -27.69 1.07 16.01
CA GLU A 96 -26.34 1.57 15.72
C GLU A 96 -26.26 3.02 16.20
N VAL A 97 -25.43 3.24 17.22
CA VAL A 97 -25.09 4.58 17.64
C VAL A 97 -24.05 5.05 16.65
N ILE A 98 -24.35 6.13 15.95
CA ILE A 98 -23.34 6.88 15.20
C ILE A 98 -22.34 7.36 16.23
N MET A 99 -21.25 6.61 16.40
CA MET A 99 -20.16 6.96 17.28
C MET A 99 -19.29 7.98 16.54
N ASP A 100 -19.73 9.23 16.51
CA ASP A 100 -19.03 10.37 15.88
C ASP A 100 -17.61 10.63 16.43
N LYS A 101 -17.09 9.80 17.35
CA LYS A 101 -15.80 9.99 18.04
C LYS A 101 -15.02 8.72 18.38
N LEU A 102 -15.42 7.53 17.95
CA LEU A 102 -14.47 6.42 17.93
C LEU A 102 -13.66 6.51 16.64
N PRO A 103 -12.32 6.34 16.68
CA PRO A 103 -11.55 6.26 15.46
C PRO A 103 -12.10 5.12 14.62
N ILE A 104 -12.40 5.40 13.34
CA ILE A 104 -12.81 4.38 12.38
C ILE A 104 -11.73 3.30 12.38
N GLU A 105 -12.10 2.07 12.67
CA GLU A 105 -11.16 0.96 12.75
C GLU A 105 -10.72 0.56 11.33
N THR A 106 -9.42 0.61 11.07
CA THR A 106 -8.79 0.32 9.76
C THR A 106 -7.95 -0.96 9.79
N SER A 107 -7.75 -1.55 10.96
CA SER A 107 -6.91 -2.73 11.24
C SER A 107 -7.32 -3.98 10.46
N HIS A 108 -8.58 -4.07 10.05
CA HIS A 108 -9.13 -5.20 9.32
C HIS A 108 -8.95 -5.09 7.80
N LEU A 109 -8.54 -3.93 7.29
CA LEU A 109 -8.43 -3.68 5.85
C LEU A 109 -7.12 -4.23 5.30
N VAL A 110 -7.22 -5.11 4.32
CA VAL A 110 -6.06 -5.76 3.70
C VAL A 110 -5.82 -5.25 2.27
N ALA A 111 -4.56 -5.11 1.89
CA ALA A 111 -4.16 -4.69 0.54
C ALA A 111 -4.19 -5.85 -0.48
N ASN A 112 -3.92 -7.08 -0.05
CA ASN A 112 -3.78 -8.21 -0.97
C ASN A 112 -4.04 -9.56 -0.29
N THR A 113 -3.96 -10.63 -1.08
CA THR A 113 -4.18 -12.02 -0.63
C THR A 113 -3.08 -12.55 0.29
N LYS A 114 -2.02 -11.78 0.56
CA LYS A 114 -1.03 -12.10 1.60
C LYS A 114 -1.37 -11.47 2.94
N SER A 115 -2.55 -10.84 3.06
CA SER A 115 -3.03 -10.21 4.29
C SER A 115 -2.16 -9.04 4.78
N GLN A 116 -1.43 -8.37 3.88
CA GLN A 116 -0.74 -7.13 4.23
C GLN A 116 -1.75 -6.06 4.63
N LEU A 117 -1.52 -5.37 5.75
CA LEU A 117 -2.38 -4.28 6.21
C LEU A 117 -2.37 -3.15 5.18
N LEU A 118 -3.55 -2.63 4.83
CA LEU A 118 -3.69 -1.63 3.76
C LEU A 118 -2.86 -0.37 4.02
N SER A 119 -2.91 0.19 5.24
CA SER A 119 -2.16 1.40 5.59
C SER A 119 -0.64 1.21 5.50
N GLN A 120 -0.11 0.09 6.02
CA GLN A 120 1.32 -0.25 5.93
C GLN A 120 1.75 -0.46 4.47
N HIS A 121 0.94 -1.16 3.68
CA HIS A 121 1.22 -1.40 2.27
C HIS A 121 1.29 -0.08 1.48
N LEU A 122 0.27 0.78 1.61
CA LEU A 122 0.22 2.09 0.94
C LEU A 122 1.43 2.95 1.30
N PHE A 123 1.77 3.05 2.58
CA PHE A 123 2.94 3.80 3.01
C PHE A 123 4.23 3.25 2.42
N SER A 124 4.40 1.92 2.47
CA SER A 124 5.62 1.26 2.00
C SER A 124 5.81 1.44 0.50
N VAL A 125 4.73 1.36 -0.30
CA VAL A 125 4.78 1.62 -1.74
C VAL A 125 5.14 3.08 -2.02
N GLY A 126 4.51 4.03 -1.31
CA GLY A 126 4.85 5.45 -1.43
C GLY A 126 6.33 5.73 -1.13
N PHE A 127 6.82 5.23 0.00
CA PHE A 127 8.21 5.43 0.43
C PHE A 127 9.21 4.79 -0.55
N VAL A 128 8.98 3.55 -0.97
CA VAL A 128 9.86 2.88 -1.94
C VAL A 128 9.81 3.56 -3.30
N ALA A 129 8.65 4.03 -3.77
CA ALA A 129 8.56 4.77 -5.03
C ALA A 129 9.36 6.10 -4.98
N TYR A 130 9.29 6.81 -3.86
CA TYR A 130 10.12 7.98 -3.60
C TYR A 130 11.62 7.63 -3.63
N TYR A 131 12.02 6.59 -2.88
CA TYR A 131 13.41 6.17 -2.77
C TYR A 131 13.99 5.66 -4.11
N LEU A 132 13.18 4.99 -4.95
CA LEU A 132 13.60 4.59 -6.29
C LEU A 132 14.01 5.80 -7.15
N LEU A 133 13.27 6.90 -7.09
CA LEU A 133 13.64 8.11 -7.81
C LEU A 133 14.88 8.80 -7.20
N GLU A 134 15.04 8.75 -5.88
CA GLU A 134 16.25 9.21 -5.19
C GLU A 134 17.49 8.43 -5.67
N LEU A 135 17.40 7.10 -5.70
CA LEU A 135 18.47 6.20 -6.13
C LEU A 135 18.81 6.35 -7.61
N MET A 136 17.84 6.75 -8.43
CA MET A 136 18.07 7.11 -9.85
C MET A 136 18.76 8.48 -10.03
N GLY A 137 19.00 9.23 -8.96
CA GLY A 137 19.63 10.55 -9.03
C GLY A 137 18.70 11.66 -9.54
N ILE A 138 17.39 11.52 -9.35
CA ILE A 138 16.43 12.55 -9.75
C ILE A 138 16.44 13.71 -8.74
N GLU A 139 16.95 14.87 -9.16
CA GLU A 139 17.06 16.07 -8.30
C GLU A 139 15.71 16.76 -8.04
N ASN A 140 14.72 16.56 -8.91
CA ASN A 140 13.43 17.25 -8.81
C ASN A 140 12.61 16.74 -7.60
N SER A 141 12.66 17.48 -6.49
CA SER A 141 11.93 17.16 -5.25
C SER A 141 10.42 17.06 -5.44
N LYS A 142 9.82 17.90 -6.29
CA LYS A 142 8.38 17.86 -6.60
C LYS A 142 7.98 16.57 -7.32
N LEU A 143 8.83 16.06 -8.20
CA LEU A 143 8.60 14.79 -8.90
C LEU A 143 8.71 13.61 -7.94
N LYS A 144 9.71 13.63 -7.05
CA LYS A 144 9.87 12.64 -5.97
C LYS A 144 8.65 12.64 -5.04
N GLN A 145 8.15 13.82 -4.67
CA GLN A 145 6.91 13.97 -3.92
C GLN A 145 5.69 13.42 -4.69
N SER A 146 5.58 13.67 -6.01
CA SER A 146 4.51 13.08 -6.83
C SER A 146 4.53 11.54 -6.78
N ALA A 147 5.72 10.92 -6.82
CA ALA A 147 5.84 9.47 -6.70
C ALA A 147 5.43 8.95 -5.32
N PHE A 148 5.83 9.66 -4.25
CA PHE A 148 5.39 9.35 -2.89
C PHE A 148 3.86 9.39 -2.77
N ILE A 149 3.24 10.50 -3.18
CA ILE A 149 1.79 10.72 -3.09
C ILE A 149 1.03 9.73 -3.98
N ALA A 150 1.51 9.47 -5.19
CA ALA A 150 0.90 8.48 -6.06
C ALA A 150 0.95 7.08 -5.42
N GLY A 151 2.07 6.70 -4.79
CA GLY A 151 2.22 5.40 -4.15
C GLY A 151 1.34 5.22 -2.90
N ILE A 152 1.19 6.24 -2.04
CA ILE A 152 0.28 6.13 -0.88
C ILE A 152 -1.20 6.12 -1.26
N LEU A 153 -1.54 6.54 -2.48
CA LEU A 153 -2.93 6.62 -2.97
C LEU A 153 -3.28 5.58 -4.03
N HIS A 154 -2.32 4.90 -4.66
CA HIS A 154 -2.57 4.06 -5.83
C HIS A 154 -3.62 2.97 -5.57
N ASP A 155 -3.65 2.44 -4.35
CA ASP A 155 -4.49 1.33 -3.92
C ASP A 155 -5.53 1.72 -2.85
N ILE A 156 -5.73 3.02 -2.59
CA ILE A 156 -6.73 3.46 -1.60
C ILE A 156 -8.15 2.98 -1.95
N GLY A 157 -8.45 2.76 -3.24
CA GLY A 157 -9.70 2.17 -3.71
C GLY A 157 -9.92 0.71 -3.29
N LYS A 158 -8.93 0.04 -2.68
CA LYS A 158 -9.10 -1.29 -2.09
C LYS A 158 -9.93 -1.28 -0.80
N ILE A 159 -10.28 -0.12 -0.26
CA ILE A 159 -11.30 0.01 0.80
C ILE A 159 -12.70 -0.41 0.35
N ASP A 160 -12.91 -0.57 -0.97
CA ASP A 160 -14.15 -1.09 -1.54
C ASP A 160 -14.61 -2.39 -0.82
N PRO A 161 -15.84 -2.41 -0.26
CA PRO A 161 -16.36 -3.58 0.45
C PRO A 161 -16.34 -4.85 -0.40
N GLU A 162 -16.60 -4.75 -1.71
CA GLU A 162 -16.57 -5.91 -2.60
C GLU A 162 -15.15 -6.47 -2.76
N PHE A 163 -14.14 -5.60 -2.82
CA PHE A 163 -12.74 -6.01 -2.82
C PHE A 163 -12.35 -6.70 -1.50
N GLN A 164 -12.69 -6.11 -0.35
CA GLN A 164 -12.40 -6.71 0.97
C GLN A 164 -13.10 -8.07 1.15
N ASN A 165 -14.35 -8.19 0.69
CA ASN A 165 -15.09 -9.45 0.65
C ASN A 165 -14.43 -10.49 -0.27
N TRP A 166 -13.89 -10.07 -1.41
CA TRP A 166 -13.18 -10.95 -2.34
C TRP A 166 -11.86 -11.47 -1.75
N VAL A 167 -11.04 -10.59 -1.15
CA VAL A 167 -9.77 -10.99 -0.52
C VAL A 167 -10.01 -11.91 0.67
N SER A 168 -10.96 -11.56 1.55
CA SER A 168 -11.28 -12.39 2.73
C SER A 168 -11.75 -13.80 2.34
N LYS A 169 -12.58 -13.95 1.30
CA LYS A 169 -12.96 -15.26 0.75
C LYS A 169 -11.78 -16.05 0.22
N LYS A 170 -10.80 -15.38 -0.43
CA LYS A 170 -9.59 -16.04 -0.94
C LYS A 170 -8.66 -16.48 0.17
N ASN A 171 -8.55 -15.70 1.25
CA ASN A 171 -7.71 -16.03 2.40
C ASN A 171 -8.33 -17.13 3.27
N ASN A 172 -9.67 -17.17 3.38
CA ASN A 172 -10.42 -18.12 4.21
C ASN A 172 -10.82 -19.42 3.47
N LYS A 173 -10.00 -19.99 2.56
CA LYS A 173 -10.36 -21.23 1.85
C LYS A 173 -10.81 -22.36 2.81
N LEU A 174 -12.12 -22.49 3.02
CA LEU A 174 -12.78 -23.79 3.18
C LEU A 174 -12.82 -24.43 1.79
N PRO A 175 -12.67 -25.77 1.67
CA PRO A 175 -12.83 -26.45 0.40
C PRO A 175 -14.23 -26.12 -0.17
N GLU A 176 -14.27 -25.61 -1.40
CA GLU A 176 -15.51 -25.53 -2.18
C GLU A 176 -15.94 -26.97 -2.48
N ASP A 177 -16.67 -27.63 -1.57
CA ASP A 177 -17.48 -28.85 -1.82
C ASP A 177 -18.30 -29.24 -0.56
N ILE A 178 -19.20 -28.37 -0.10
CA ILE A 178 -20.39 -28.82 0.62
C ILE A 178 -21.57 -28.05 0.03
N VAL A 179 -22.22 -28.66 -0.96
CA VAL A 179 -23.58 -28.29 -1.35
C VAL A 179 -24.51 -28.95 -0.33
N PRO A 180 -25.27 -28.20 0.49
CA PRO A 180 -26.38 -28.79 1.22
C PRO A 180 -27.43 -29.19 0.19
N GLU A 181 -27.65 -30.49 0.10
CA GLU A 181 -28.78 -31.12 -0.59
C GLU A 181 -30.05 -30.77 0.18
N ASP A 182 -30.68 -29.62 -0.13
CA ASP A 182 -32.13 -29.45 -0.02
C ASP A 182 -32.57 -28.07 -0.58
N GLY A 183 -33.53 -28.13 -1.48
CA GLY A 183 -33.96 -27.00 -2.30
C GLY A 183 -34.72 -25.92 -1.53
N VAL A 184 -34.23 -24.69 -1.63
CA VAL A 184 -35.05 -23.47 -1.60
C VAL A 184 -34.44 -22.46 -2.59
N HIS A 185 -35.16 -22.17 -3.67
CA HIS A 185 -34.80 -21.10 -4.62
C HIS A 185 -35.05 -19.73 -3.98
N ILE A 186 -34.10 -19.26 -3.15
CA ILE A 186 -33.94 -17.82 -2.94
C ILE A 186 -33.10 -17.32 -4.12
N ALA A 187 -33.63 -16.37 -4.89
CA ALA A 187 -32.90 -15.78 -6.01
C ALA A 187 -31.48 -15.39 -5.56
N ALA A 188 -30.48 -16.10 -6.08
CA ALA A 188 -29.09 -15.84 -5.71
C ALA A 188 -28.77 -14.37 -6.02
N PRO A 189 -28.16 -13.61 -5.08
CA PRO A 189 -27.71 -12.25 -5.39
C PRO A 189 -26.82 -12.31 -6.63
N LYS A 190 -26.98 -11.34 -7.55
CA LYS A 190 -26.21 -11.29 -8.80
C LYS A 190 -24.73 -11.51 -8.47
N LYS A 191 -24.14 -12.58 -9.02
CA LYS A 191 -22.75 -12.95 -8.77
C LYS A 191 -21.85 -11.76 -9.10
N PHE A 192 -21.12 -11.26 -8.09
CA PHE A 192 -20.14 -10.19 -8.24
C PHE A 192 -19.19 -10.52 -9.40
N SER A 193 -18.97 -9.55 -10.29
CA SER A 193 -18.04 -9.66 -11.41
C SER A 193 -17.31 -8.35 -11.61
N PHE A 194 -15.99 -8.42 -11.64
CA PHE A 194 -15.14 -7.28 -11.92
C PHE A 194 -15.28 -6.72 -13.35
N GLU A 195 -16.04 -7.37 -14.24
CA GLU A 195 -16.43 -6.76 -15.52
C GLU A 195 -17.48 -5.67 -15.35
N LYS A 196 -18.34 -5.80 -14.33
CA LYS A 196 -19.49 -4.92 -14.04
C LYS A 196 -19.27 -4.00 -12.85
N HIS A 197 -18.09 -4.06 -12.23
CA HIS A 197 -17.71 -3.24 -11.09
C HIS A 197 -16.47 -2.39 -11.43
N PRO A 198 -16.34 -1.17 -10.88
CA PRO A 198 -15.11 -0.41 -10.96
C PRO A 198 -13.92 -1.21 -10.44
N ARG A 199 -12.74 -1.01 -11.03
CA ARG A 199 -11.50 -1.55 -10.48
C ARG A 199 -10.98 -0.65 -9.38
N HIS A 200 -10.17 -1.22 -8.49
CA HIS A 200 -9.58 -0.48 -7.38
C HIS A 200 -8.78 0.73 -7.85
N HIS A 201 -8.04 0.67 -8.97
CA HIS A 201 -7.32 1.83 -9.52
C HIS A 201 -8.24 2.95 -10.03
N GLU A 202 -9.44 2.63 -10.54
CA GLU A 202 -10.45 3.61 -10.95
C GLU A 202 -11.05 4.31 -9.71
N LEU A 203 -11.33 3.54 -8.66
CA LEU A 203 -11.80 4.05 -7.37
C LEU A 203 -10.73 4.85 -6.62
N SER A 204 -9.48 4.37 -6.64
CA SER A 204 -8.35 5.05 -6.03
C SER A 204 -8.19 6.44 -6.61
N TRP A 205 -8.26 6.57 -7.93
CA TRP A 205 -8.19 7.88 -8.59
C TRP A 205 -9.36 8.78 -8.18
N LEU A 206 -10.60 8.27 -8.18
CA LEU A 206 -11.79 9.03 -7.80
C LEU A 206 -11.70 9.56 -6.36
N LEU A 207 -11.29 8.72 -5.41
CA LEU A 207 -11.07 9.12 -4.02
C LEU A 207 -9.94 10.14 -3.90
N SER A 208 -8.83 9.91 -4.63
CA SER A 208 -7.65 10.76 -4.59
C SER A 208 -7.89 12.15 -5.17
N GLU A 209 -8.71 12.25 -6.21
CA GLU A 209 -9.07 13.54 -6.82
C GLU A 209 -9.79 14.42 -5.80
N ALA A 210 -10.78 13.87 -5.10
CA ALA A 210 -11.47 14.57 -4.02
C ALA A 210 -10.54 14.92 -2.83
N LEU A 211 -9.67 13.99 -2.42
CA LEU A 211 -8.72 14.21 -1.32
C LEU A 211 -7.68 15.31 -1.63
N LEU A 212 -7.29 15.46 -2.90
CA LEU A 212 -6.25 16.41 -3.34
C LEU A 212 -6.83 17.68 -3.98
N ALA A 213 -8.15 17.80 -4.09
CA ALA A 213 -8.83 18.95 -4.65
C ALA A 213 -8.31 20.23 -4.00
N GLU A 214 -7.99 21.28 -4.78
CA GLU A 214 -7.53 22.58 -4.27
C GLU A 214 -6.37 22.56 -3.24
N SER A 215 -5.56 21.49 -3.16
CA SER A 215 -4.35 21.51 -2.33
C SER A 215 -3.36 22.55 -2.87
N SER A 216 -3.06 23.57 -2.05
CA SER A 216 -2.09 24.63 -2.37
C SER A 216 -0.66 24.13 -2.41
N ALA A 217 -0.38 23.00 -1.75
CA ALA A 217 0.93 22.37 -1.70
C ALA A 217 1.29 21.62 -3.00
N ILE A 218 0.31 21.26 -3.83
CA ILE A 218 0.51 20.44 -5.04
C ILE A 218 0.28 21.28 -6.29
N SER A 219 1.34 21.45 -7.09
CA SER A 219 1.26 22.16 -8.36
C SER A 219 0.46 21.39 -9.42
N LYS A 220 -0.07 22.11 -10.43
CA LYS A 220 -0.82 21.50 -11.55
C LYS A 220 -0.07 20.34 -12.25
N PRO A 221 1.25 20.44 -12.56
CA PRO A 221 2.01 19.32 -13.12
C PRO A 221 2.06 18.10 -12.19
N GLN A 222 2.22 18.30 -10.88
CA GLN A 222 2.23 17.20 -9.91
C GLN A 222 0.86 16.51 -9.84
N ARG A 223 -0.24 17.26 -9.92
CA ARG A 223 -1.59 16.64 -9.98
C ARG A 223 -1.73 15.71 -11.18
N PHE A 224 -1.24 16.11 -12.36
CA PHE A 224 -1.25 15.22 -13.53
C PHE A 224 -0.37 13.99 -13.33
N GLN A 225 0.82 14.14 -12.77
CA GLN A 225 1.74 13.03 -12.48
C GLN A 225 1.13 12.04 -11.47
N ILE A 226 0.53 12.56 -10.41
CA ILE A 226 -0.12 11.75 -9.36
C ILE A 226 -1.32 11.01 -9.95
N ALA A 227 -2.22 11.72 -10.63
CA ALA A 227 -3.40 11.11 -11.27
C ALA A 227 -3.00 10.06 -12.30
N HIS A 228 -1.94 10.29 -13.08
CA HIS A 228 -1.41 9.33 -14.05
C HIS A 228 -0.84 8.08 -13.37
N GLY A 229 -0.04 8.26 -12.31
CA GLY A 229 0.51 7.19 -11.50
C GLY A 229 -0.58 6.32 -10.87
N ILE A 230 -1.64 6.93 -10.34
CA ILE A 230 -2.75 6.21 -9.70
C ILE A 230 -3.65 5.52 -10.73
N TYR A 231 -4.12 6.21 -11.78
CA TYR A 231 -5.12 5.61 -12.66
C TYR A 231 -4.53 4.53 -13.57
N TRP A 232 -3.26 4.67 -13.99
CA TRP A 232 -2.63 3.81 -14.99
C TRP A 232 -1.62 2.80 -14.42
N HIS A 233 -1.48 2.63 -13.09
CA HIS A 233 -0.56 1.61 -12.55
C HIS A 233 -0.97 0.18 -12.92
N HIS A 234 -2.26 -0.06 -13.20
CA HIS A 234 -2.74 -1.27 -13.86
C HIS A 234 -3.10 -1.03 -15.34
N THR A 235 -3.12 -2.12 -16.10
CA THR A 235 -3.61 -2.12 -17.48
C THR A 235 -5.11 -1.83 -17.52
N LYS A 236 -5.56 -1.05 -18.51
CA LYS A 236 -6.99 -0.80 -18.72
C LYS A 236 -7.75 -2.13 -18.80
N PRO A 237 -8.83 -2.33 -18.02
CA PRO A 237 -9.66 -3.52 -18.15
C PRO A 237 -10.27 -3.61 -19.54
N PHE A 238 -10.17 -4.76 -20.17
CA PHE A 238 -10.97 -5.03 -21.37
C PHE A 238 -12.39 -5.42 -20.95
N ARG A 239 -13.37 -4.62 -21.36
CA ARG A 239 -14.80 -4.85 -21.09
C ARG A 239 -15.54 -4.86 -22.43
N LYS A 240 -16.41 -5.85 -22.65
CA LYS A 240 -17.19 -5.99 -23.91
C LYS A 240 -18.10 -4.77 -24.15
N GLU A 241 -18.73 -4.29 -23.08
CA GLU A 241 -19.47 -3.03 -23.04
C GLU A 241 -18.87 -2.17 -21.92
N ASP A 242 -17.97 -1.25 -22.28
CA ASP A 242 -17.28 -0.40 -21.30
C ASP A 242 -18.22 0.73 -20.83
N LYS A 243 -18.85 0.54 -19.67
CA LYS A 243 -19.69 1.55 -19.02
C LYS A 243 -18.88 2.56 -18.19
N PHE A 244 -17.57 2.37 -18.09
CA PHE A 244 -16.67 3.16 -17.24
C PHE A 244 -15.88 4.17 -18.10
N THR A 245 -16.60 4.92 -18.94
CA THR A 245 -16.01 5.84 -19.93
C THR A 245 -15.59 7.17 -19.34
N ASP A 246 -16.17 7.55 -18.20
CA ASP A 246 -15.97 8.82 -17.52
C ASP A 246 -16.16 8.62 -16.01
N ALA A 247 -15.71 9.61 -15.24
CA ALA A 247 -15.69 9.56 -13.79
C ALA A 247 -17.09 9.54 -13.17
N GLU A 248 -18.04 10.29 -13.75
CA GLU A 248 -19.42 10.36 -13.28
C GLU A 248 -20.09 8.98 -13.34
N LYS A 249 -19.87 8.23 -14.44
CA LYS A 249 -20.37 6.85 -14.56
C LYS A 249 -19.70 5.88 -13.60
N ILE A 250 -18.37 5.96 -13.44
CA ILE A 250 -17.64 5.15 -12.45
C ILE A 250 -18.24 5.38 -11.06
N PHE A 251 -18.45 6.64 -10.68
CA PHE A 251 -19.05 7.01 -9.41
C PHE A 251 -20.48 6.51 -9.25
N ALA A 252 -21.32 6.70 -10.27
CA ALA A 252 -22.72 6.29 -10.22
C ALA A 252 -22.85 4.77 -10.04
N ILE A 253 -22.03 3.99 -10.77
CA ILE A 253 -22.00 2.53 -10.65
C ILE A 253 -21.48 2.13 -9.26
N PHE A 254 -20.39 2.76 -8.78
CA PHE A 254 -19.85 2.49 -7.46
C PHE A 254 -20.89 2.77 -6.36
N LYS A 255 -21.50 3.95 -6.38
CA LYS A 255 -22.54 4.34 -5.42
C LYS A 255 -23.74 3.40 -5.44
N ALA A 256 -24.13 2.91 -6.61
CA ALA A 256 -25.21 1.93 -6.74
C ALA A 256 -24.83 0.51 -6.27
N SER A 257 -23.53 0.19 -6.21
CA SER A 257 -23.03 -1.09 -5.69
C SER A 257 -22.99 -1.17 -4.16
N LEU A 258 -22.95 -0.01 -3.48
CA LEU A 258 -22.95 0.05 -2.03
C LEU A 258 -24.37 -0.23 -1.48
N THR A 259 -24.56 -1.38 -0.84
CA THR A 259 -25.85 -1.81 -0.27
C THR A 259 -26.06 -1.30 1.15
N ASP A 260 -25.08 -1.53 2.02
CA ASP A 260 -25.17 -1.32 3.47
C ASP A 260 -24.30 -0.16 3.96
N THR A 261 -23.54 0.47 3.06
CA THR A 261 -22.65 1.61 3.35
C THR A 261 -22.95 2.76 2.40
N LYS A 262 -22.68 3.99 2.83
CA LYS A 262 -22.75 5.17 1.97
C LYS A 262 -21.35 5.51 1.48
N PHE A 263 -21.29 6.21 0.34
CA PHE A 263 -20.03 6.72 -0.18
C PHE A 263 -19.27 7.59 0.84
N ASN A 264 -19.98 8.40 1.63
CA ASN A 264 -19.33 9.22 2.67
C ASN A 264 -18.65 8.34 3.74
N ASP A 265 -19.22 7.19 4.09
CA ASP A 265 -18.61 6.28 5.06
C ASP A 265 -17.31 5.68 4.49
N ILE A 266 -17.31 5.34 3.19
CA ILE A 266 -16.12 4.90 2.46
C ILE A 266 -15.06 6.02 2.41
N TYR A 267 -15.48 7.25 2.18
CA TYR A 267 -14.61 8.42 2.14
C TYR A 267 -13.98 8.72 3.51
N ASP A 268 -14.77 8.65 4.59
CA ASP A 268 -14.30 8.78 5.96
C ASP A 268 -13.34 7.64 6.35
N GLN A 269 -13.59 6.42 5.87
CA GLN A 269 -12.68 5.30 6.03
C GLN A 269 -11.36 5.52 5.27
N ALA A 270 -11.40 6.12 4.08
CA ALA A 270 -10.20 6.51 3.34
C ALA A 270 -9.36 7.53 4.15
N HIS A 271 -10.01 8.53 4.75
CA HIS A 271 -9.34 9.48 5.65
C HIS A 271 -8.70 8.79 6.85
N ALA A 272 -9.38 7.82 7.46
CA ALA A 272 -8.84 7.07 8.59
C ALA A 272 -7.59 6.27 8.19
N VAL A 273 -7.62 5.58 7.05
CA VAL A 273 -6.46 4.86 6.50
C VAL A 273 -5.30 5.83 6.24
N LEU A 274 -5.57 7.00 5.65
CA LEU A 274 -4.54 8.01 5.38
C LEU A 274 -4.01 8.68 6.65
N SER A 275 -4.82 8.79 7.69
CA SER A 275 -4.36 9.22 9.01
C SER A 275 -3.36 8.22 9.60
N ASP A 276 -3.59 6.92 9.42
CA ASP A 276 -2.63 5.89 9.83
C ASP A 276 -1.35 5.94 9.00
N VAL A 277 -1.46 6.09 7.68
CA VAL A 277 -0.32 6.33 6.78
C VAL A 277 0.49 7.56 7.23
N ALA A 278 -0.18 8.64 7.62
CA ALA A 278 0.49 9.86 8.04
C ALA A 278 1.30 9.67 9.33
N LYS A 279 0.83 8.85 10.29
CA LYS A 279 1.56 8.54 11.53
C LYS A 279 2.91 7.89 11.24
N PHE A 280 2.99 7.10 10.16
CA PHE A 280 4.20 6.40 9.74
C PHE A 280 5.29 7.31 9.17
N SER A 281 4.91 8.46 8.61
CA SER A 281 5.85 9.37 7.94
C SER A 281 6.98 9.90 8.82
N SER A 282 6.73 10.04 10.11
CA SER A 282 7.70 10.55 11.08
C SER A 282 8.91 9.64 11.23
N ARG A 283 8.69 8.31 11.26
CA ARG A 283 9.76 7.30 11.38
C ARG A 283 10.73 7.32 10.20
N TYR A 284 10.24 7.67 9.02
CA TYR A 284 11.00 7.64 7.77
C TYR A 284 11.43 9.04 7.31
N GLU A 285 11.23 10.06 8.13
CA GLU A 285 11.60 11.45 7.85
C GLU A 285 10.96 12.04 6.56
N VAL A 286 9.78 11.54 6.19
CA VAL A 286 9.05 11.96 4.97
C VAL A 286 7.77 12.76 5.26
N SER A 287 7.58 13.25 6.49
CA SER A 287 6.39 14.00 6.88
C SER A 287 6.16 15.27 6.05
N SER A 288 7.23 15.91 5.55
CA SER A 288 7.15 17.09 4.68
C SER A 288 6.57 16.81 3.29
N LEU A 289 6.53 15.53 2.87
CA LEU A 289 6.00 15.12 1.57
C LEU A 289 4.47 14.95 1.56
N LEU A 290 3.85 14.80 2.75
CA LEU A 290 2.42 14.57 2.87
C LEU A 290 1.61 15.83 2.53
N PRO A 291 0.59 15.71 1.66
CA PRO A 291 -0.37 16.78 1.46
C PRO A 291 -1.41 16.78 2.60
N ASP A 292 -2.20 17.86 2.66
CA ASP A 292 -3.38 17.90 3.50
C ASP A 292 -4.48 17.00 2.92
N PHE A 293 -4.82 15.96 3.68
CA PHE A 293 -5.90 15.02 3.36
C PHE A 293 -7.20 15.33 4.09
N THR A 294 -7.38 16.46 4.78
CA THR A 294 -8.57 16.69 5.63
C THR A 294 -9.82 17.18 4.88
N LYS A 295 -9.75 17.21 3.55
CA LYS A 295 -10.79 17.81 2.70
C LYS A 295 -12.03 16.95 2.61
N ARG A 296 -13.19 17.59 2.70
CA ARG A 296 -14.49 16.94 2.48
C ARG A 296 -14.71 16.70 0.99
N PHE A 297 -15.42 15.64 0.68
CA PHE A 297 -15.87 15.36 -0.67
C PHE A 297 -16.90 16.40 -1.12
N GLU A 298 -16.63 17.08 -2.25
CA GLU A 298 -17.54 18.07 -2.82
C GLU A 298 -18.10 17.63 -4.17
N SER A 299 -17.23 17.29 -5.12
CA SER A 299 -17.61 16.94 -6.48
C SER A 299 -16.55 16.04 -7.14
N ILE A 300 -16.82 15.60 -8.37
CA ILE A 300 -15.95 14.70 -9.14
C ILE A 300 -15.59 15.38 -10.44
N ASP A 301 -14.31 15.39 -10.81
CA ASP A 301 -13.89 15.80 -12.15
C ASP A 301 -14.53 14.88 -13.19
N LYS A 302 -15.12 15.44 -14.25
CA LYS A 302 -15.76 14.65 -15.32
C LYS A 302 -14.76 13.81 -16.11
N ASN A 303 -13.52 14.26 -16.22
CA ASN A 303 -12.55 13.69 -17.14
C ASN A 303 -11.61 12.67 -16.48
N LEU A 304 -11.37 11.57 -17.17
CA LEU A 304 -10.38 10.58 -16.76
C LEU A 304 -8.96 11.07 -17.07
N PRO A 305 -7.92 10.64 -16.32
CA PRO A 305 -6.54 10.99 -16.61
C PRO A 305 -6.11 10.53 -17.99
N ILE A 306 -5.58 11.45 -18.79
CA ILE A 306 -5.07 11.14 -20.14
C ILE A 306 -3.85 10.23 -20.03
N PHE A 307 -3.83 9.13 -20.79
CA PHE A 307 -2.72 8.17 -20.75
C PHE A 307 -1.41 8.73 -21.32
N LYS A 308 -1.46 9.34 -22.50
CA LYS A 308 -0.33 10.04 -23.14
C LYS A 308 -0.83 11.25 -23.89
N LYS A 309 -0.07 12.32 -23.84
CA LYS A 309 -0.31 13.53 -24.61
C LYS A 309 0.54 13.48 -25.88
N TYR A 310 -0.10 13.52 -27.04
CA TYR A 310 0.55 13.77 -28.32
C TYR A 310 -0.40 14.62 -29.14
N ASP A 311 -0.03 15.88 -29.39
CA ASP A 311 -0.76 16.72 -30.33
C ASP A 311 -0.31 16.41 -31.76
N ASN A 312 -1.07 15.56 -32.47
CA ASN A 312 -0.77 15.18 -33.86
C ASN A 312 -1.24 16.22 -34.90
N ILE A 313 -1.51 17.46 -34.46
CA ILE A 313 -2.20 18.46 -35.30
C ILE A 313 -1.21 19.28 -36.14
N LEU A 314 0.04 19.42 -35.70
CA LEU A 314 1.09 20.21 -36.37
C LEU A 314 2.41 19.45 -36.27
N ASP A 315 3.18 19.39 -37.37
CA ASP A 315 4.54 18.85 -37.42
C ASP A 315 5.54 19.82 -36.75
N ASP A 316 5.29 20.17 -35.49
CA ASP A 316 6.10 21.06 -34.67
C ASP A 316 6.97 20.25 -33.70
N LEU A 317 8.28 20.25 -33.96
CA LEU A 317 9.27 19.52 -33.18
C LEU A 317 9.35 20.01 -31.72
N ASP A 318 9.22 21.31 -31.46
CA ASP A 318 9.40 21.84 -30.12
C ASP A 318 8.21 21.49 -29.23
N ARG A 319 6.99 21.57 -29.78
CA ARG A 319 5.79 21.05 -29.12
C ARG A 319 5.88 19.54 -28.85
N TYR A 320 6.42 18.78 -29.80
CA TYR A 320 6.62 17.34 -29.61
C TYR A 320 7.61 17.04 -28.47
N LYS A 321 8.68 17.83 -28.33
CA LYS A 321 9.61 17.71 -27.19
C LYS A 321 8.92 17.96 -25.85
N GLU A 322 8.02 18.94 -25.78
CA GLU A 322 7.24 19.22 -24.57
C GLU A 322 6.32 18.05 -24.19
N ASP A 323 5.61 17.49 -25.18
CA ASP A 323 4.74 16.33 -24.99
C ASP A 323 5.55 15.08 -24.56
N VAL A 324 6.69 14.83 -25.18
CA VAL A 324 7.62 13.76 -24.79
C VAL A 324 8.11 13.97 -23.36
N ARG A 325 8.51 15.19 -22.99
CA ARG A 325 8.94 15.51 -21.62
C ARG A 325 7.82 15.30 -20.61
N HIS A 326 6.61 15.77 -20.92
CA HIS A 326 5.43 15.56 -20.08
C HIS A 326 5.16 14.07 -19.87
N ASN A 327 5.12 13.29 -20.96
CA ASN A 327 4.92 11.84 -20.89
C ASN A 327 6.05 11.13 -20.13
N ALA A 328 7.31 11.55 -20.31
CA ALA A 328 8.45 10.96 -19.62
C ALA A 328 8.36 11.17 -18.09
N LEU A 329 8.04 12.38 -17.64
CA LEU A 329 7.87 12.68 -16.21
C LEU A 329 6.73 11.88 -15.58
N ASN A 330 5.59 11.78 -16.27
CA ASN A 330 4.47 10.95 -15.80
C ASN A 330 4.85 9.45 -15.75
N ASN A 331 5.54 8.97 -16.78
CA ASN A 331 6.02 7.59 -16.83
C ASN A 331 7.05 7.27 -15.76
N LEU A 332 7.91 8.22 -15.36
CA LEU A 332 8.84 8.03 -14.24
C LEU A 332 8.09 7.76 -12.94
N VAL A 333 7.10 8.59 -12.61
CA VAL A 333 6.24 8.42 -11.43
C VAL A 333 5.50 7.08 -11.49
N ARG A 334 4.84 6.80 -12.61
CA ARG A 334 4.11 5.54 -12.82
C ARG A 334 5.03 4.31 -12.70
N ALA A 335 6.20 4.35 -13.31
CA ALA A 335 7.15 3.24 -13.26
C ALA A 335 7.70 3.01 -11.85
N ALA A 336 7.97 4.09 -11.11
CA ALA A 336 8.38 4.01 -9.71
C ALA A 336 7.29 3.36 -8.85
N VAL A 337 6.03 3.80 -8.98
CA VAL A 337 4.88 3.22 -8.26
C VAL A 337 4.67 1.75 -8.60
N ILE A 338 4.67 1.37 -9.88
CA ILE A 338 4.50 -0.03 -10.30
C ILE A 338 5.65 -0.91 -9.78
N SER A 339 6.88 -0.40 -9.81
CA SER A 339 8.05 -1.14 -9.33
C SER A 339 7.99 -1.32 -7.82
N ALA A 340 7.65 -0.26 -7.09
CA ALA A 340 7.47 -0.28 -5.65
C ALA A 340 6.35 -1.23 -5.22
N ASP A 341 5.16 -1.14 -5.83
CA ASP A 341 4.04 -2.05 -5.56
C ASP A 341 4.45 -3.51 -5.78
N ARG A 342 5.09 -3.84 -6.90
CA ARG A 342 5.57 -5.21 -7.15
C ARG A 342 6.56 -5.70 -6.09
N LEU A 343 7.47 -4.83 -5.63
CA LEU A 343 8.43 -5.18 -4.58
C LEU A 343 7.71 -5.43 -3.24
N ILE A 344 6.85 -4.52 -2.80
CA ILE A 344 6.13 -4.64 -1.54
C ILE A 344 5.15 -5.82 -1.56
N SER A 345 4.38 -5.96 -2.64
CA SER A 345 3.46 -7.09 -2.86
C SER A 345 4.18 -8.45 -2.92
N SER A 346 5.50 -8.47 -3.19
CA SER A 346 6.29 -9.71 -3.16
C SER A 346 6.66 -10.20 -1.75
N CYS A 347 6.63 -9.32 -0.75
CA CYS A 347 6.88 -9.68 0.66
C CYS A 347 5.70 -10.46 1.26
N SER A 348 5.92 -11.21 2.34
CA SER A 348 4.81 -11.69 3.20
C SER A 348 4.21 -10.53 4.01
N ALA A 349 3.19 -10.79 4.84
CA ALA A 349 2.71 -9.76 5.77
C ALA A 349 3.70 -9.56 6.91
N GLU A 350 4.27 -10.66 7.41
CA GLU A 350 5.23 -10.67 8.51
C GLU A 350 6.54 -9.98 8.12
N ASP A 351 7.11 -10.31 6.95
CA ASP A 351 8.35 -9.71 6.47
C ASP A 351 8.17 -8.19 6.28
N LEU A 352 7.04 -7.80 5.68
CA LEU A 352 6.74 -6.38 5.46
C LEU A 352 6.63 -5.64 6.80
N GLU A 353 5.96 -6.25 7.78
CA GLU A 353 5.84 -5.68 9.12
C GLU A 353 7.21 -5.56 9.81
N GLU A 354 8.11 -6.52 9.64
CA GLU A 354 9.49 -6.46 10.15
C GLU A 354 10.27 -5.30 9.53
N TYR A 355 10.38 -5.22 8.20
CA TYR A 355 11.02 -4.09 7.51
C TYR A 355 10.41 -2.74 7.94
N PHE A 356 9.10 -2.75 8.20
CA PHE A 356 8.35 -1.57 8.59
C PHE A 356 8.68 -1.12 10.02
N ILE A 357 8.77 -2.07 10.96
CA ILE A 357 9.12 -1.84 12.36
C ILE A 357 10.55 -1.33 12.48
N ASP A 358 11.47 -1.95 11.75
CA ASP A 358 12.91 -1.65 11.80
C ASP A 358 13.29 -0.37 11.04
N GLY A 359 12.39 0.18 10.20
CA GLY A 359 12.69 1.36 9.39
C GLY A 359 13.56 1.05 8.17
N SER A 360 13.67 -0.22 7.79
CA SER A 360 14.64 -0.75 6.81
C SER A 360 14.05 -0.96 5.42
N LEU A 361 12.90 -0.35 5.09
CA LEU A 361 12.28 -0.45 3.75
C LEU A 361 13.22 -0.12 2.57
N ARG A 362 14.30 0.64 2.79
CA ARG A 362 15.32 0.92 1.76
C ARG A 362 16.09 -0.34 1.33
N GLU A 363 16.31 -1.26 2.26
CA GLU A 363 17.07 -2.49 2.02
C GLU A 363 16.40 -3.41 0.98
N LEU A 364 15.07 -3.33 0.85
CA LEU A 364 14.31 -4.03 -0.19
C LEU A 364 14.75 -3.64 -1.61
N VAL A 365 15.27 -2.43 -1.79
CA VAL A 365 15.79 -1.91 -3.07
C VAL A 365 17.30 -2.13 -3.16
N ASP A 366 18.04 -1.79 -2.09
CA ASP A 366 19.51 -1.81 -2.09
C ASP A 366 20.06 -3.23 -2.30
N ASN A 367 19.43 -4.25 -1.70
CA ASN A 367 19.86 -5.64 -1.85
C ASN A 367 19.79 -6.13 -3.31
N ARG A 368 18.92 -5.55 -4.14
CA ARG A 368 18.77 -5.93 -5.56
C ARG A 368 19.73 -5.19 -6.50
N THR A 369 20.33 -4.08 -6.06
CA THR A 369 21.24 -3.29 -6.90
C THR A 369 22.69 -3.78 -6.87
N GLN A 370 23.05 -4.65 -5.92
CA GLN A 370 24.41 -5.17 -5.75
C GLN A 370 24.84 -6.24 -6.78
N GLU A 371 23.94 -6.79 -7.60
CA GLU A 371 24.28 -7.83 -8.60
C GLU A 371 25.02 -7.32 -9.87
N ALA A 372 25.39 -6.04 -9.95
CA ALA A 372 25.84 -5.37 -11.19
C ALA A 372 27.31 -5.63 -11.63
N GLY A 373 28.02 -6.61 -11.06
CA GLY A 373 29.47 -6.78 -11.25
C GLY A 373 29.94 -7.57 -12.48
N GLN A 374 29.07 -8.30 -13.19
CA GLN A 374 29.51 -9.28 -14.19
C GLN A 374 29.59 -8.77 -15.64
N LEU A 375 28.98 -7.61 -15.93
CA LEU A 375 28.88 -7.13 -17.32
C LEU A 375 30.23 -6.66 -17.86
N LEU A 376 30.93 -5.79 -17.14
CA LEU A 376 32.20 -5.23 -17.58
C LEU A 376 33.31 -6.28 -17.67
N SER A 377 33.31 -7.29 -16.79
CA SER A 377 34.24 -8.42 -16.91
C SER A 377 33.95 -9.24 -18.16
N GLY A 378 32.68 -9.56 -18.43
CA GLY A 378 32.29 -10.31 -19.63
C GLY A 378 32.60 -9.55 -20.93
N ILE A 379 32.41 -8.23 -20.94
CA ILE A 379 32.81 -7.38 -22.07
C ILE A 379 34.34 -7.41 -22.25
N GLN A 380 35.11 -7.25 -21.16
CA GLN A 380 36.56 -7.28 -21.22
C GLN A 380 37.09 -8.62 -21.76
N ASP A 381 36.53 -9.74 -21.32
CA ASP A 381 36.90 -11.07 -21.80
C ASP A 381 36.58 -11.25 -23.29
N CYS A 382 35.43 -10.74 -23.73
CA CYS A 382 35.06 -10.72 -25.15
C CYS A 382 36.06 -9.89 -25.98
N LEU A 383 36.43 -8.69 -25.53
CA LEU A 383 37.42 -7.83 -26.19
C LEU A 383 38.81 -8.49 -26.24
N ASN A 384 39.23 -9.12 -25.15
CA ASN A 384 40.48 -9.90 -25.10
C ASN A 384 40.45 -11.06 -26.09
N GLY A 385 39.30 -11.71 -26.28
CA GLY A 385 39.10 -12.75 -27.29
C GLY A 385 39.36 -12.27 -28.72
N PHE A 386 38.91 -11.06 -29.06
CA PHE A 386 39.21 -10.46 -30.37
C PHE A 386 40.70 -10.18 -30.58
N ASP A 387 41.40 -9.72 -29.54
CA ASP A 387 42.83 -9.42 -29.61
C ASP A 387 43.67 -10.70 -29.66
N ARG A 388 43.27 -11.78 -28.98
CA ARG A 388 43.91 -13.10 -29.08
C ARG A 388 43.72 -13.75 -30.45
N ARG A 389 42.51 -13.67 -31.01
CA ARG A 389 42.17 -14.32 -32.29
C ARG A 389 42.74 -13.56 -33.49
N PHE A 390 42.85 -12.24 -33.40
CA PHE A 390 43.35 -11.36 -34.46
C PHE A 390 44.42 -10.40 -33.92
N PRO A 391 45.62 -10.90 -33.56
CA PRO A 391 46.69 -10.08 -33.01
C PRO A 391 47.14 -9.03 -34.04
N SER A 392 47.42 -7.82 -33.57
CA SER A 392 47.88 -6.68 -34.40
C SER A 392 46.96 -6.29 -35.56
N SER A 393 45.66 -6.60 -35.46
CA SER A 393 44.69 -6.24 -36.49
C SER A 393 44.50 -4.73 -36.60
N ALA A 394 44.75 -4.18 -37.79
CA ALA A 394 44.46 -2.78 -38.11
C ALA A 394 42.97 -2.45 -37.91
N GLN A 395 42.08 -3.42 -38.17
CA GLN A 395 40.65 -3.26 -37.93
C GLN A 395 40.33 -3.16 -36.44
N ASN A 396 40.97 -3.97 -35.58
CA ASN A 396 40.81 -3.86 -34.13
C ASN A 396 41.26 -2.49 -33.62
N SER A 397 42.39 -1.98 -34.13
CA SER A 397 42.88 -0.65 -33.79
C SER A 397 41.91 0.45 -34.21
N ALA A 398 41.37 0.39 -35.44
CA ALA A 398 40.43 1.39 -35.93
C ALA A 398 39.11 1.39 -35.12
N GLN A 399 38.60 0.22 -34.75
CA GLN A 399 37.42 0.07 -33.91
C GLN A 399 37.63 0.64 -32.50
N ARG A 400 38.82 0.37 -31.92
CA ARG A 400 39.24 0.91 -30.62
C ARG A 400 39.31 2.43 -30.63
N GLU A 401 39.88 3.02 -31.67
CA GLU A 401 39.92 4.48 -31.83
C GLU A 401 38.52 5.08 -32.03
N ALA A 402 37.62 4.41 -32.76
CA ALA A 402 36.24 4.85 -32.87
C ALA A 402 35.53 4.84 -31.50
N ALA A 403 35.67 3.76 -30.73
CA ALA A 403 35.09 3.65 -29.38
C ALA A 403 35.66 4.73 -28.42
N LYS A 404 36.96 5.03 -28.49
CA LYS A 404 37.57 6.13 -27.72
C LYS A 404 36.98 7.48 -28.08
N LYS A 405 36.81 7.77 -29.38
CA LYS A 405 36.19 9.03 -29.83
C LYS A 405 34.75 9.16 -29.34
N LEU A 406 33.96 8.08 -29.38
CA LEU A 406 32.60 8.06 -28.85
C LEU A 406 32.58 8.28 -27.34
N ALA A 407 33.49 7.66 -26.58
CA ALA A 407 33.59 7.87 -25.13
C ALA A 407 33.92 9.34 -24.79
N LYS A 408 34.80 9.98 -25.58
CA LYS A 408 35.14 11.40 -25.40
C LYS A 408 33.94 12.33 -25.62
N LEU A 409 32.98 11.96 -26.47
CA LEU A 409 31.76 12.75 -26.64
C LEU A 409 30.91 12.81 -25.37
N GLN A 410 30.92 11.75 -24.55
CA GLN A 410 30.24 11.76 -23.25
C GLN A 410 30.89 12.75 -22.28
N GLU A 411 32.22 12.84 -22.24
CA GLU A 411 32.94 13.81 -21.41
C GLU A 411 32.58 15.25 -21.82
N ILE A 412 32.58 15.51 -23.13
CA ILE A 412 32.22 16.83 -23.68
C ILE A 412 30.75 17.15 -23.36
N ALA A 413 29.85 16.17 -23.48
CA ALA A 413 28.44 16.35 -23.18
C ALA A 413 28.22 16.71 -21.71
N ALA A 414 28.96 16.06 -20.79
CA ALA A 414 28.92 16.34 -19.36
C ALA A 414 29.42 17.76 -19.04
N ILE A 415 30.53 18.20 -19.64
CA ILE A 415 31.07 19.56 -19.44
C ILE A 415 30.09 20.64 -19.92
N ASN A 416 29.41 20.38 -21.04
CA ASN A 416 28.49 21.33 -21.66
C ASN A 416 27.04 21.21 -21.15
N GLU A 417 26.78 20.38 -20.14
CA GLU A 417 25.43 20.08 -19.62
C GLU A 417 24.41 19.73 -20.73
N SER A 418 24.88 19.00 -21.74
CA SER A 418 24.13 18.65 -22.95
C SER A 418 23.78 17.16 -23.00
N SER A 419 22.83 16.80 -23.86
CA SER A 419 22.39 15.40 -24.01
C SER A 419 23.53 14.49 -24.44
N ASN A 420 23.81 13.45 -23.66
CA ASN A 420 24.80 12.42 -23.98
C ASN A 420 24.26 11.44 -25.06
N ILE A 421 24.25 11.90 -26.32
CA ILE A 421 23.82 11.11 -27.48
C ILE A 421 25.00 11.01 -28.45
N SER A 422 25.43 9.78 -28.71
CA SER A 422 26.52 9.48 -29.65
C SER A 422 26.01 8.70 -30.85
N VAL A 423 26.39 9.12 -32.05
CA VAL A 423 25.98 8.47 -33.32
C VAL A 423 27.19 7.79 -33.95
N LEU A 424 27.13 6.46 -34.08
CA LEU A 424 28.12 5.67 -34.81
C LEU A 424 27.60 5.36 -36.22
N GLN A 425 28.14 6.04 -37.22
CA GLN A 425 27.88 5.74 -38.62
C GLN A 425 29.03 4.93 -39.22
N GLY A 426 28.72 3.75 -39.78
CA GLY A 426 29.72 2.91 -40.43
C GLY A 426 29.09 1.87 -41.35
N PRO A 427 29.83 1.40 -42.39
CA PRO A 427 29.32 0.44 -43.36
C PRO A 427 28.98 -0.92 -42.72
N ALA A 428 28.23 -1.77 -43.42
CA ALA A 428 28.01 -3.13 -42.98
C ALA A 428 29.37 -3.88 -42.87
N GLY A 429 29.50 -4.76 -41.88
CA GLY A 429 30.74 -5.52 -41.65
C GLY A 429 31.88 -4.79 -40.91
N CYS A 430 31.76 -3.49 -40.61
CA CYS A 430 32.83 -2.78 -39.89
C CYS A 430 32.97 -3.15 -38.39
N GLY A 431 32.09 -4.01 -37.86
CA GLY A 431 32.13 -4.46 -36.47
C GLY A 431 31.51 -3.47 -35.47
N LYS A 432 30.41 -2.81 -35.85
CA LYS A 432 29.67 -1.85 -34.99
C LYS A 432 29.37 -2.40 -33.60
N THR A 433 29.00 -3.67 -33.48
CA THR A 433 28.72 -4.33 -32.21
C THR A 433 29.94 -4.32 -31.28
N LYS A 434 31.12 -4.65 -31.81
CA LYS A 434 32.37 -4.61 -31.02
C LYS A 434 32.71 -3.19 -30.59
N ILE A 435 32.56 -2.20 -31.48
CA ILE A 435 32.78 -0.78 -31.16
C ILE A 435 31.87 -0.36 -30.00
N ALA A 436 30.59 -0.74 -30.04
CA ALA A 436 29.63 -0.40 -29.00
C ALA A 436 29.87 -1.14 -27.67
N LEU A 437 30.37 -2.38 -27.68
CA LEU A 437 30.83 -3.06 -26.47
C LEU A 437 32.07 -2.39 -25.87
N GLU A 438 33.06 -2.03 -26.69
CA GLU A 438 34.24 -1.32 -26.22
C GLU A 438 33.91 0.10 -25.73
N TRP A 439 32.95 0.78 -26.36
CA TRP A 439 32.40 2.03 -25.86
C TRP A 439 31.75 1.83 -24.49
N ALA A 440 30.90 0.81 -24.32
CA ALA A 440 30.26 0.49 -23.05
C ALA A 440 31.27 0.15 -21.93
N GLN A 441 32.38 -0.54 -22.27
CA GLN A 441 33.47 -0.79 -21.33
C GLN A 441 34.11 0.51 -20.85
N ARG A 442 34.38 1.44 -21.78
CA ARG A 442 35.04 2.71 -21.49
C ARG A 442 34.17 3.69 -20.72
N THR A 443 32.85 3.60 -20.90
CA THR A 443 31.89 4.45 -20.21
C THR A 443 31.34 3.82 -18.94
N GLU A 444 31.92 2.68 -18.50
CA GLU A 444 31.55 1.93 -17.30
C GLU A 444 30.04 1.63 -17.25
N ALA A 445 29.49 1.18 -18.38
CA ALA A 445 28.07 0.92 -18.52
C ALA A 445 27.60 -0.17 -17.53
N LYS A 446 26.63 0.19 -16.68
CA LYS A 446 26.00 -0.75 -15.73
C LYS A 446 25.05 -1.74 -16.40
N LYS A 447 24.47 -1.36 -17.55
CA LYS A 447 23.50 -2.17 -18.32
C LYS A 447 23.50 -1.75 -19.78
N ILE A 448 23.34 -2.72 -20.68
CA ILE A 448 23.19 -2.48 -22.12
C ILE A 448 21.83 -3.02 -22.57
N ILE A 449 21.09 -2.22 -23.33
CA ILE A 449 19.84 -2.62 -23.97
C ILE A 449 20.03 -2.46 -25.48
N TRP A 450 20.02 -3.58 -26.21
CA TRP A 450 20.08 -3.58 -27.67
C TRP A 450 18.67 -3.53 -28.25
N VAL A 451 18.37 -2.49 -29.01
CA VAL A 451 17.10 -2.35 -29.73
C VAL A 451 17.36 -2.63 -31.20
N CYS A 452 16.98 -3.82 -31.67
CA CYS A 452 17.17 -4.26 -33.04
C CYS A 452 15.86 -4.11 -33.84
N PRO A 453 15.93 -3.76 -35.14
CA PRO A 453 14.74 -3.53 -35.96
C PRO A 453 13.96 -4.81 -36.31
N ARG A 454 14.53 -6.00 -36.05
CA ARG A 454 13.91 -7.29 -36.35
C ARG A 454 14.08 -8.23 -35.18
N VAL A 455 13.07 -9.08 -34.97
CA VAL A 455 13.01 -10.07 -33.88
C VAL A 455 14.10 -11.14 -34.02
N GLN A 456 14.55 -11.45 -35.25
CA GLN A 456 15.47 -12.56 -35.55
C GLN A 456 16.97 -12.17 -35.61
N VAL A 457 17.34 -10.95 -35.22
CA VAL A 457 18.72 -10.44 -35.39
C VAL A 457 19.64 -10.76 -34.20
N CYS A 458 19.08 -11.27 -33.09
CA CYS A 458 19.82 -11.61 -31.87
C CYS A 458 19.95 -13.12 -31.70
#